data_AF-A0A9X7W3Z2-F1
#
_entry.id   AF-A0A9X7W3Z2-F1
#
_cell.length_a   1.000
_cell.length_b   1.000
_cell.length_c   1.000
_cell.angle_alpha   90.00
_cell.angle_beta   90.00
_cell.angle_gamma   90.00
#
_symmetry.space_group_name_H-M   'P 1'
#
loop_
_entity.id
_entity.type
_entity.pdbx_description
1 polymer ?
#
loop_
_entity_poly.entity_id
_entity_poly.type
_entity_poly.pdbx_seq_one_letter_code
_entity_poly.pdbx_strand_id
1 'polypeptide(L)'
;MPDSQPRRSSRRTQISIIIFVLAVLTASGYLYVYMKHTAALRAAEHKYTFSEYVSDHRLGKLVLIDTGTGIDPTAYVLQLSSNVPGSKREAFAENLAHLYAKYDHGALLTIVYIDGKTHKQYPIAESNYDDETKQLQLTVTLSSGNLEQINKHVDW
;
A
#
# COMPACT_ATOMS: atom_id res chain seq x y z
N MET A 1 -36.16 -48.13 38.86
CA MET A 1 -35.51 -47.37 39.96
C MET A 1 -34.41 -46.54 39.34
N PRO A 2 -34.41 -45.21 39.49
CA PRO A 2 -33.38 -44.34 38.91
C PRO A 2 -32.26 -44.14 39.93
N ASP A 3 -31.10 -44.78 39.72
CA ASP A 3 -29.93 -44.53 40.57
C ASP A 3 -29.07 -43.38 40.02
N SER A 4 -29.06 -42.34 40.84
CA SER A 4 -28.33 -41.09 40.84
C SER A 4 -26.90 -41.11 40.29
N GLN A 5 -26.64 -40.16 39.37
CA GLN A 5 -25.33 -39.82 38.82
C GLN A 5 -24.29 -39.43 39.90
N PRO A 6 -22.99 -39.75 39.72
CA PRO A 6 -21.92 -39.27 40.60
C PRO A 6 -21.61 -37.78 40.31
N ARG A 7 -22.23 -36.88 41.08
CA ARG A 7 -22.15 -35.40 40.97
C ARG A 7 -20.85 -34.76 41.50
N ARG A 8 -19.74 -35.50 41.68
CA ARG A 8 -18.50 -34.97 42.30
C ARG A 8 -17.37 -34.60 41.33
N SER A 9 -17.35 -35.15 40.10
CA SER A 9 -16.34 -34.76 39.08
C SER A 9 -16.69 -33.45 38.36
N SER A 10 -17.94 -32.98 38.46
CA SER A 10 -18.46 -31.85 37.69
C SER A 10 -17.82 -30.50 38.07
N ARG A 11 -17.56 -30.22 39.35
CA ARG A 11 -17.04 -28.92 39.81
C ARG A 11 -15.60 -28.65 39.37
N ARG A 12 -14.71 -29.64 39.43
CA ARG A 12 -13.32 -29.48 39.01
C ARG A 12 -13.23 -29.26 37.50
N THR A 13 -13.98 -30.03 36.71
CA THR A 13 -14.06 -29.86 35.26
C THR A 13 -14.66 -28.51 34.87
N GLN A 14 -15.70 -28.04 35.58
CA GLN A 14 -16.26 -26.70 35.36
C GLN A 14 -15.24 -25.58 35.65
N ILE A 15 -14.46 -25.69 36.72
CA ILE A 15 -13.39 -24.74 37.04
C ILE A 15 -12.32 -24.74 35.95
N SER A 16 -11.89 -25.92 35.47
CA SER A 16 -10.92 -26.03 34.38
C SER A 16 -11.41 -25.37 33.09
N ILE A 17 -12.69 -25.55 32.74
CA ILE A 17 -13.31 -24.93 31.56
C ILE A 17 -13.33 -23.41 31.70
N ILE A 18 -13.71 -22.89 32.88
CA ILE A 18 -13.73 -21.45 33.13
C ILE A 18 -12.32 -20.85 33.00
N ILE A 19 -11.30 -21.51 33.57
CA ILE A 19 -9.90 -21.07 33.46
C ILE A 19 -9.44 -21.10 32.00
N PHE A 20 -9.78 -22.15 31.25
CA PHE A 20 -9.41 -22.26 29.84
C PHE A 20 -10.08 -21.16 28.99
N VAL A 21 -11.36 -20.89 29.20
CA VAL A 21 -12.08 -19.80 28.52
C VAL A 21 -11.46 -18.44 28.86
N LEU A 22 -11.12 -18.20 30.13
CA LEU A 22 -10.41 -17.00 30.56
C LEU A 22 -9.04 -16.88 29.88
N ALA A 23 -8.28 -17.97 29.78
CA ALA A 23 -6.98 -17.98 29.11
C ALA A 23 -7.11 -17.64 27.62
N VAL A 24 -8.10 -18.22 26.93
CA VAL A 24 -8.37 -17.93 25.51
C VAL A 24 -8.81 -16.49 25.32
N LEU A 25 -9.69 -15.96 26.17
CA LEU A 25 -10.11 -14.56 26.12
C LEU A 25 -8.95 -13.59 26.38
N THR A 26 -8.09 -13.92 27.34
CA THR A 26 -6.91 -13.10 27.66
C THR A 26 -5.90 -13.15 26.52
N ALA A 27 -5.65 -14.33 25.94
CA ALA A 27 -4.76 -14.48 24.78
C ALA A 27 -5.29 -13.75 23.53
N SER A 28 -6.59 -13.85 23.28
CA SER A 28 -7.25 -13.16 22.16
C SER A 28 -7.24 -11.64 22.35
N GLY A 29 -7.51 -11.17 23.56
CA GLY A 29 -7.42 -9.75 23.92
C GLY A 29 -6.00 -9.21 23.81
N TYR A 30 -5.00 -9.96 24.28
CA TYR A 30 -3.59 -9.61 24.14
C TYR A 30 -3.18 -9.56 22.67
N LEU A 31 -3.59 -10.54 21.85
CA LEU A 31 -3.32 -10.55 20.41
C LEU A 31 -3.93 -9.33 19.72
N TYR A 32 -5.17 -8.97 20.05
CA TYR A 32 -5.84 -7.79 19.50
C TYR A 32 -5.10 -6.49 19.85
N VAL A 33 -4.71 -6.32 21.11
CA VAL A 33 -3.95 -5.14 21.57
C VAL A 33 -2.57 -5.11 20.91
N TYR A 34 -1.90 -6.25 20.80
CA TYR A 34 -0.61 -6.37 20.13
C TYR A 34 -0.70 -6.01 18.64
N MET A 35 -1.72 -6.49 17.93
CA MET A 35 -1.98 -6.12 16.52
C MET A 35 -2.30 -4.63 16.38
N LYS A 36 -3.09 -4.05 17.28
CA LYS A 36 -3.37 -2.60 17.30
C LYS A 36 -2.11 -1.78 17.57
N HIS A 37 -1.28 -2.20 18.52
CA HIS A 37 -0.05 -1.50 18.88
C HIS A 37 0.99 -1.59 17.75
N THR A 38 1.12 -2.74 17.10
CA THR A 38 2.00 -2.90 15.94
C THR A 38 1.50 -2.15 14.72
N ALA A 39 0.17 -2.12 14.48
CA ALA A 39 -0.41 -1.29 13.43
C ALA A 39 -0.22 0.21 13.71
N ALA A 40 -0.37 0.64 14.97
CA ALA A 40 -0.13 2.02 15.39
C ALA A 40 1.36 2.39 15.34
N LEU A 41 2.26 1.48 15.71
CA LEU A 41 3.71 1.67 15.56
C LEU A 41 4.10 1.73 14.09
N ARG A 42 3.57 0.86 13.22
CA ARG A 42 3.79 0.94 11.77
C ARG A 42 3.24 2.25 11.19
N ALA A 43 2.06 2.68 11.61
CA ALA A 43 1.51 3.97 11.23
C ALA A 43 2.33 5.15 11.79
N ALA A 44 3.01 4.98 12.92
CA ALA A 44 3.86 5.99 13.53
C ALA A 44 5.30 5.99 12.99
N GLU A 45 5.79 4.86 12.48
CA GLU A 45 7.09 4.70 11.81
C GLU A 45 7.01 5.14 10.34
N HIS A 46 5.89 4.90 9.65
CA HIS A 46 5.60 5.39 8.30
C HIS A 46 4.71 6.63 8.36
N LYS A 47 5.26 7.77 8.79
CA LYS A 47 4.50 9.03 8.94
C LYS A 47 3.94 9.62 7.64
N TYR A 48 4.18 9.01 6.48
CA TYR A 48 3.70 9.46 5.19
C TYR A 48 3.38 8.25 4.31
N THR A 49 2.13 8.12 3.89
CA THR A 49 1.76 7.29 2.72
C THR A 49 2.09 8.05 1.43
N PHE A 50 2.23 7.36 0.31
CA PHE A 50 2.42 8.03 -0.98
C PHE A 50 1.23 8.94 -1.33
N SER A 51 0.02 8.53 -0.95
CA SER A 51 -1.19 9.34 -1.12
C SER A 51 -1.15 10.66 -0.32
N GLU A 52 -0.66 10.62 0.93
CA GLU A 52 -0.46 11.80 1.76
C GLU A 52 0.62 12.71 1.17
N TYR A 53 1.74 12.14 0.71
CA TYR A 53 2.79 12.90 0.04
C TYR A 53 2.25 13.67 -1.17
N VAL A 54 1.46 13.02 -2.03
CA VAL A 54 0.84 13.64 -3.21
C VAL A 54 -0.10 14.78 -2.82
N SER A 55 -0.89 14.59 -1.75
CA SER A 55 -1.82 15.59 -1.23
C SER A 55 -1.08 16.80 -0.64
N ASP A 56 -0.10 16.56 0.24
CA ASP A 56 0.67 17.60 0.92
C ASP A 56 1.46 18.48 -0.06
N HIS A 57 2.03 17.86 -1.09
CA HIS A 57 2.78 18.56 -2.14
C HIS A 57 1.89 19.10 -3.27
N ARG A 58 0.57 18.92 -3.17
CA ARG A 58 -0.42 19.38 -4.16
C ARG A 58 -0.08 18.96 -5.58
N LEU A 59 0.45 17.75 -5.76
CA LEU A 59 0.86 17.23 -7.06
C LEU A 59 -0.35 16.95 -7.95
N GLY A 60 -1.46 16.54 -7.34
CA GLY A 60 -2.73 16.33 -8.00
C GLY A 60 -3.57 15.29 -7.26
N LYS A 61 -4.16 14.35 -8.01
CA LYS A 61 -5.04 13.33 -7.47
C LYS A 61 -4.49 11.93 -7.75
N LEU A 62 -4.44 11.10 -6.72
CA LEU A 62 -4.16 9.69 -6.86
C LEU A 62 -5.45 8.91 -7.11
N VAL A 63 -5.48 8.05 -8.13
CA VAL A 63 -6.60 7.15 -8.41
C VAL A 63 -6.10 5.73 -8.31
N LEU A 64 -6.71 4.96 -7.43
CA LEU A 64 -6.47 3.53 -7.27
C LEU A 64 -7.05 2.80 -8.48
N ILE A 65 -6.24 1.99 -9.17
CA ILE A 65 -6.72 0.99 -10.11
C ILE A 65 -6.79 -0.32 -9.33
N ASP A 66 -8.02 -0.79 -9.12
CA ASP A 66 -8.25 -2.18 -8.74
C ASP A 66 -8.04 -3.03 -9.99
N THR A 67 -7.02 -3.89 -9.99
CA THR A 67 -6.75 -4.83 -11.08
C THR A 67 -7.77 -5.97 -11.13
N GLY A 68 -8.74 -6.00 -10.21
CA GLY A 68 -9.88 -6.92 -10.21
C GLY A 68 -9.58 -8.32 -9.68
N THR A 69 -8.33 -8.60 -9.30
CA THR A 69 -7.90 -9.90 -8.77
C THR A 69 -7.75 -9.91 -7.25
N GLY A 70 -7.70 -8.73 -6.60
CA GLY A 70 -7.52 -8.58 -5.16
C GLY A 70 -6.17 -9.10 -4.61
N ILE A 71 -5.29 -9.56 -5.49
CA ILE A 71 -4.00 -10.20 -5.18
C ILE A 71 -2.83 -9.41 -5.79
N ASP A 72 -3.05 -8.72 -6.92
CA ASP A 72 -2.00 -7.93 -7.55
C ASP A 72 -1.73 -6.63 -6.75
N PRO A 73 -0.47 -6.16 -6.75
CA PRO A 73 -0.10 -4.93 -6.07
C PRO A 73 -0.96 -3.78 -6.56
N THR A 74 -1.40 -2.96 -5.62
CA THR A 74 -2.20 -1.78 -5.88
C THR A 74 -1.51 -0.89 -6.92
N ALA A 75 -2.15 -0.67 -8.06
CA ALA A 75 -1.65 0.23 -9.09
C ALA A 75 -2.25 1.62 -8.87
N TYR A 76 -1.42 2.67 -8.94
CA TYR A 76 -1.90 4.04 -8.87
C TYR A 76 -1.77 4.76 -10.20
N VAL A 77 -2.78 5.56 -10.52
CA VAL A 77 -2.68 6.63 -11.51
C VAL A 77 -2.58 7.95 -10.78
N LEU A 78 -1.43 8.61 -10.89
CA LEU A 78 -1.24 9.98 -10.45
C LEU A 78 -1.68 10.94 -11.57
N GLN A 79 -2.79 11.63 -11.32
CA GLN A 79 -3.32 12.68 -12.18
C GLN A 79 -2.77 14.03 -11.72
N LEU A 80 -1.79 14.56 -12.45
CA LEU A 80 -1.15 15.83 -12.16
C LEU A 80 -2.03 17.02 -12.49
N SER A 81 -1.99 18.03 -11.63
CA SER A 81 -2.66 19.32 -11.84
C SER A 81 -1.90 20.25 -12.79
N SER A 82 -0.61 19.97 -13.05
CA SER A 82 0.24 20.76 -13.93
C SER A 82 1.10 19.89 -14.83
N ASN A 83 1.36 20.34 -16.05
CA ASN A 83 2.23 19.62 -16.98
C ASN A 83 3.68 19.65 -16.51
N VAL A 84 4.40 18.55 -16.72
CA VAL A 84 5.84 18.44 -16.44
C VAL A 84 6.62 18.70 -17.75
N PRO A 85 7.59 19.62 -17.75
CA PRO A 85 8.45 19.85 -18.92
C PRO A 85 9.13 18.55 -19.35
N GLY A 86 9.18 18.28 -20.67
CA GLY A 86 9.72 17.03 -21.21
C GLY A 86 11.09 16.64 -20.66
N SER A 87 12.01 17.62 -20.54
CA SER A 87 13.36 17.41 -20.01
C SER A 87 13.43 17.01 -18.53
N LYS A 88 12.34 17.12 -17.79
CA LYS A 88 12.26 16.78 -16.36
C LYS A 88 11.41 15.54 -16.09
N ARG A 89 10.77 14.96 -17.11
CA ARG A 89 9.80 13.87 -16.92
C ARG A 89 10.43 12.61 -16.34
N GLU A 90 11.61 12.23 -16.82
CA GLU A 90 12.35 11.07 -16.29
C GLU A 90 12.68 11.24 -14.81
N ALA A 91 13.43 12.29 -14.45
CA ALA A 91 13.82 12.54 -13.05
C ALA A 91 12.59 12.70 -12.13
N PHE A 92 11.51 13.30 -12.63
CA PHE A 92 10.27 13.43 -11.89
C PHE A 92 9.60 12.06 -11.66
N ALA A 93 9.53 11.21 -12.68
CA ALA A 93 8.96 9.87 -12.59
C ALA A 93 9.78 8.96 -11.69
N GLU A 94 11.11 8.99 -11.81
CA GLU A 94 12.04 8.24 -10.95
C GLU A 94 11.88 8.61 -9.47
N ASN A 95 11.82 9.91 -9.16
CA ASN A 95 11.62 10.36 -7.79
C ASN A 95 10.27 9.91 -7.22
N LEU A 96 9.20 9.96 -8.01
CA LEU A 96 7.89 9.49 -7.56
C LEU A 96 7.84 7.97 -7.40
N ALA A 97 8.49 7.21 -8.28
CA ALA A 97 8.60 5.76 -8.16
C ALA A 97 9.32 5.37 -6.87
N HIS A 98 10.45 6.02 -6.56
CA HIS A 98 11.16 5.82 -5.30
C HIS A 98 10.29 6.15 -4.09
N LEU A 99 9.59 7.29 -4.08
CA LEU A 99 8.71 7.64 -2.96
C LEU A 99 7.54 6.67 -2.82
N TYR A 100 7.00 6.18 -3.93
CA TYR A 100 5.92 5.20 -3.90
C TYR A 100 6.39 3.85 -3.35
N ALA A 101 7.54 3.36 -3.80
CA ALA A 101 8.16 2.16 -3.27
C ALA A 101 8.52 2.30 -1.79
N LYS A 102 9.02 3.47 -1.38
CA LYS A 102 9.43 3.74 0.00
C LYS A 102 8.27 3.80 0.99
N TYR A 103 7.15 4.42 0.60
CA TYR A 103 6.03 4.65 1.51
C TYR A 103 4.99 3.54 1.49
N ASP A 104 4.67 3.01 0.31
CA ASP A 104 3.55 2.09 0.12
C ASP A 104 4.00 0.73 -0.45
N HIS A 105 5.31 0.50 -0.63
CA HIS A 105 5.87 -0.69 -1.30
C HIS A 105 5.25 -0.93 -2.69
N GLY A 106 4.94 0.17 -3.38
CA GLY A 106 4.29 0.17 -4.66
C GLY A 106 5.20 -0.23 -5.81
N ALA A 107 4.70 -1.06 -6.73
CA ALA A 107 5.41 -1.50 -7.92
C ALA A 107 5.04 -0.66 -9.16
N LEU A 108 3.74 -0.48 -9.43
CA LEU A 108 3.25 0.15 -10.66
C LEU A 108 2.65 1.54 -10.40
N LEU A 109 3.21 2.56 -11.04
CA LEU A 109 2.69 3.94 -10.99
C LEU A 109 2.60 4.52 -12.40
N THR A 110 1.39 4.91 -12.79
CA THR A 110 1.13 5.65 -14.04
C THR A 110 0.97 7.13 -13.72
N ILE A 111 1.64 8.00 -14.46
CA ILE A 111 1.61 9.45 -14.27
C ILE A 111 1.01 10.11 -15.51
N VAL A 112 -0.09 10.83 -15.32
CA VAL A 112 -0.78 11.55 -16.39
C VAL A 112 -0.98 13.01 -16.01
N TYR A 113 -0.94 13.91 -16.97
CA TYR A 113 -1.37 15.30 -16.79
C TYR A 113 -2.80 15.46 -17.32
N ILE A 114 -3.66 16.12 -16.54
CA ILE A 114 -5.01 16.47 -16.98
C ILE A 114 -5.06 17.96 -17.26
N ASP A 115 -5.34 18.32 -18.51
CA ASP A 115 -5.58 19.71 -18.88
C ASP A 115 -6.89 20.20 -18.27
N GLY A 116 -6.81 21.16 -17.34
CA GLY A 116 -7.98 21.72 -16.65
C GLY A 116 -8.99 22.42 -17.56
N LYS A 117 -8.64 22.76 -18.80
CA LYS A 117 -9.57 23.37 -19.77
C LYS A 117 -10.28 22.35 -20.65
N THR A 118 -9.53 21.35 -21.13
CA THR A 118 -10.04 20.37 -22.12
C THR A 118 -10.40 19.03 -21.50
N HIS A 119 -10.04 18.80 -20.23
CA HIS A 119 -10.12 17.52 -19.53
C HIS A 119 -9.42 16.35 -20.26
N LYS A 120 -8.56 16.65 -21.24
CA LYS A 120 -7.76 15.65 -21.93
C LYS A 120 -6.62 15.18 -21.04
N GLN A 121 -6.38 13.87 -21.07
CA GLN A 121 -5.26 13.24 -20.38
C GLN A 121 -4.06 13.14 -21.31
N TYR A 122 -2.89 13.48 -20.78
CA TYR A 122 -1.61 13.40 -21.47
C TYR A 122 -0.69 12.47 -20.66
N PRO A 123 -0.29 11.32 -21.20
CA PRO A 123 0.62 10.43 -20.49
C PRO A 123 1.98 11.10 -20.31
N ILE A 124 2.50 11.09 -19.09
CA ILE A 124 3.80 11.67 -18.75
C ILE A 124 4.84 10.56 -18.63
N ALA A 125 4.57 9.58 -17.79
CA ALA A 125 5.42 8.43 -17.58
C ALA A 125 4.66 7.27 -16.94
N GLU A 126 5.21 6.08 -17.04
CA GLU A 126 4.83 4.90 -16.29
C GLU A 126 6.09 4.32 -15.64
N SER A 127 5.99 3.89 -14.38
CA SER A 127 7.07 3.23 -13.69
C SER A 127 6.63 1.86 -13.19
N ASN A 128 7.48 0.87 -13.40
CA ASN A 128 7.37 -0.47 -12.84
C ASN A 128 8.64 -0.77 -12.03
N TYR A 129 8.49 -0.94 -10.73
CA TYR A 129 9.58 -1.26 -9.81
C TYR A 129 9.44 -2.69 -9.30
N ASP A 130 10.52 -3.46 -9.44
CA ASP A 130 10.68 -4.79 -8.88
C ASP A 130 11.63 -4.72 -7.67
N ASP A 131 11.07 -4.91 -6.48
CA ASP A 131 11.80 -4.86 -5.21
C ASP A 131 12.75 -6.07 -5.03
N GLU A 132 12.45 -7.22 -5.65
CA GLU A 132 13.29 -8.42 -5.54
C GLU A 132 14.58 -8.27 -6.34
N THR A 133 14.47 -7.76 -7.57
CA THR A 133 15.62 -7.58 -8.47
C THR A 133 16.23 -6.18 -8.41
N LYS A 134 15.60 -5.27 -7.66
CA LYS A 134 15.98 -3.86 -7.54
C LYS A 134 16.10 -3.19 -8.91
N GLN A 135 15.12 -3.44 -9.76
CA GLN A 135 15.04 -2.90 -11.12
C GLN A 135 13.88 -1.92 -11.23
N LEU A 136 14.18 -0.75 -11.78
CA LEU A 136 13.20 0.26 -12.15
C LEU A 136 13.12 0.35 -13.67
N GLN A 137 11.94 0.04 -14.21
CA GLN A 137 11.59 0.30 -15.60
C GLN A 137 10.73 1.56 -15.67
N LEU A 138 11.18 2.56 -16.41
CA LEU A 138 10.44 3.78 -16.71
C LEU A 138 10.07 3.80 -18.20
N THR A 139 8.83 4.12 -18.51
CA THR A 139 8.39 4.46 -19.86
C THR A 139 7.95 5.91 -19.86
N VAL A 140 8.73 6.80 -20.48
CA VAL A 140 8.51 8.25 -20.44
C VAL A 140 7.99 8.73 -21.79
N THR A 141 6.95 9.55 -21.80
CA THR A 141 6.49 10.25 -23.01
C THR A 141 7.34 11.50 -23.21
N LEU A 142 8.04 11.60 -24.34
CA LEU A 142 8.82 12.77 -24.72
C LEU A 142 7.93 13.91 -25.21
N SER A 143 8.49 15.12 -25.29
CA SER A 143 7.78 16.29 -25.86
C SER A 143 7.36 16.09 -27.32
N SER A 144 8.03 15.20 -28.05
CA SER A 144 7.69 14.82 -29.42
C SER A 144 6.47 13.89 -29.52
N GLY A 145 6.00 13.36 -28.39
CA GLY A 145 4.96 12.32 -28.36
C GLY A 145 5.49 10.89 -28.47
N ASN A 146 6.79 10.71 -28.70
CA ASN A 146 7.42 9.39 -28.69
C ASN A 146 7.56 8.87 -27.26
N LEU A 147 7.55 7.55 -27.10
CA LEU A 147 7.84 6.87 -25.84
C LEU A 147 9.32 6.47 -25.80
N GLU A 148 9.94 6.66 -24.65
CA GLU A 148 11.29 6.19 -24.35
C GLU A 148 11.25 5.26 -23.15
N GLN A 149 11.81 4.06 -23.30
CA GLN A 149 11.93 3.10 -22.21
C GLN A 149 13.33 3.16 -21.62
N ILE A 150 13.41 3.29 -20.30
CA ILE A 150 14.64 3.43 -19.54
C ILE A 150 14.62 2.37 -18.44
N ASN A 151 15.59 1.46 -18.46
CA ASN A 151 15.75 0.44 -17.42
C ASN A 151 16.96 0.81 -16.55
N LYS A 152 16.78 0.86 -15.24
CA LYS A 152 17.83 1.21 -14.28
C LYS A 152 17.83 0.21 -13.13
N HIS A 153 19.03 -0.17 -12.70
CA HIS A 153 19.22 -0.75 -11.39
C HIS A 153 19.24 0.38 -10.36
N VAL A 154 18.51 0.21 -9.25
CA VAL A 154 18.38 1.22 -8.19
C VAL A 154 18.70 0.58 -6.85
N ASP A 155 19.34 1.31 -5.94
CA ASP A 155 19.87 0.78 -4.67
C ASP A 155 19.07 1.22 -3.43
N TRP A 156 17.92 1.85 -3.66
CA TRP A 156 16.98 2.26 -2.62
C TRP A 156 15.91 1.20 -2.28
#